data_AF-A0A3S5ERX7-F1
#
_entry.id   AF-A0A3S5ERX7-F1
#
_cell.length_a   1.000
_cell.length_b   1.000
_cell.length_c   1.000
_cell.angle_alpha   90.00
_cell.angle_beta   90.00
_cell.angle_gamma   90.00
#
_symmetry.space_group_name_H-M   'P 1'
#
loop_
_entity.id
_entity.type
_entity.pdbx_description
1 polymer ?
#
loop_
_entity_poly.entity_id
_entity_poly.type
_entity_poly.pdbx_seq_one_letter_code
_entity_poly.pdbx_strand_id
1 'polypeptide(L)'
;MYSWHRLVNPNTASPYASFLDYMQVANAQDIIDGKKKPEELGVEAKDDHTFVVYSSNPVPYAAGLTTHQSLLPVPQKSLKNLVMLG
;
A
#
# COMPACT_ATOMS: atom_id res chain seq x y z
N MET A 1 2.98 -6.62 -0.60
CA MET A 1 3.89 -5.44 -0.57
C MET A 1 3.71 -4.53 -1.79
N TYR A 2 4.06 -4.96 -3.02
CA TYR A 2 4.07 -4.08 -4.21
C TYR A 2 2.74 -3.32 -4.48
N SER A 3 1.59 -3.99 -4.41
CA SER A 3 0.28 -3.37 -4.65
C SER A 3 0.02 -2.17 -3.74
N TRP A 4 0.37 -2.29 -2.46
CA TRP A 4 0.13 -1.27 -1.44
C TRP A 4 1.11 -0.11 -1.56
N HIS A 5 2.39 -0.37 -1.87
CA HIS A 5 3.34 0.70 -2.20
C HIS A 5 2.84 1.50 -3.40
N ARG A 6 2.35 0.83 -4.45
CA ARG A 6 1.77 1.49 -5.63
C ARG A 6 0.55 2.32 -5.25
N LEU A 7 -0.31 1.83 -4.34
CA LEU A 7 -1.52 2.55 -3.92
C LEU A 7 -1.22 3.91 -3.29
N VAL A 8 -0.24 3.98 -2.38
CA VAL A 8 0.14 5.24 -1.70
C VAL A 8 1.10 6.10 -2.52
N ASN A 9 1.76 5.55 -3.53
CA ASN A 9 2.70 6.29 -4.36
C ASN A 9 1.99 7.43 -5.11
N PRO A 10 2.37 8.71 -4.90
CA PRO A 10 1.73 9.86 -5.55
C PRO A 10 1.75 9.79 -7.08
N ASN A 11 2.78 9.16 -7.67
CA ASN A 11 2.90 9.00 -9.13
C ASN A 11 1.85 8.04 -9.71
N THR A 12 1.23 7.20 -8.88
CA THR A 12 0.11 6.35 -9.32
C THR A 12 -1.18 7.16 -9.48
N ALA A 13 -1.30 8.32 -8.80
CA ALA A 13 -2.49 9.16 -8.77
C ALA A 13 -3.79 8.38 -8.49
N SER A 14 -3.73 7.43 -7.53
CA SER A 14 -4.88 6.61 -7.19
C SER A 14 -5.96 7.45 -6.51
N PRO A 15 -7.24 7.38 -6.94
CA PRO A 15 -8.34 8.03 -6.23
C PRO A 15 -8.58 7.45 -4.83
N TYR A 16 -8.00 6.27 -4.53
CA TYR A 16 -8.09 5.58 -3.24
C TYR A 16 -6.77 5.61 -2.45
N ALA A 17 -5.84 6.52 -2.76
CA ALA A 17 -4.54 6.58 -2.08
C ALA A 17 -4.68 6.62 -0.53
N SER A 18 -5.64 7.39 -0.02
CA SER A 18 -5.91 7.54 1.42
C SER A 18 -6.47 6.29 2.10
N PHE A 19 -6.77 5.20 1.39
CA PHE A 19 -7.38 4.02 1.99
C PHE A 19 -6.47 3.34 3.03
N LEU A 20 -5.15 3.38 2.82
CA LEU A 20 -4.17 2.88 3.79
C LEU A 20 -3.95 3.82 4.97
N ASP A 21 -4.22 5.11 4.80
CA ASP A 21 -4.28 6.07 5.90
C ASP A 21 -5.52 5.85 6.77
N TYR A 22 -6.68 5.51 6.19
CA TYR A 22 -7.87 5.11 6.98
C TYR A 22 -7.62 3.86 7.82
N MET A 23 -6.78 2.94 7.34
CA MET A 23 -6.32 1.77 8.09
C MET A 23 -5.13 2.09 9.03
N GLN A 24 -4.76 3.36 9.13
CA GLN A 24 -3.72 3.91 10.00
C GLN A 24 -2.36 3.24 9.79
N VAL A 25 -2.08 2.76 8.57
CA VAL A 25 -0.80 2.12 8.26
C VAL A 25 0.32 3.15 8.42
N ALA A 26 1.37 2.77 9.16
CA ALA A 26 2.46 3.68 9.44
C ALA A 26 3.03 4.28 8.14
N ASN A 27 3.28 5.59 8.16
CA ASN A 27 3.81 6.38 7.04
C ASN A 27 2.88 6.55 5.82
N ALA A 28 1.66 6.02 5.81
CA ALA A 28 0.77 6.12 4.63
C ALA A 28 0.54 7.58 4.20
N GLN A 29 0.11 8.46 5.12
CA GLN A 29 -0.12 9.87 4.79
C GLN A 29 1.15 10.61 4.37
N ASP A 30 2.28 10.38 5.04
CA ASP A 30 3.56 11.00 4.67
C ASP A 30 4.00 10.63 3.25
N ILE A 31 3.71 9.40 2.80
CA ILE A 31 4.01 8.96 1.43
C ILE A 31 3.05 9.60 0.43
N ILE A 32 1.75 9.66 0.74
CA ILE A 32 0.73 10.32 -0.09
C ILE A 32 1.08 11.81 -0.28
N ASP A 33 1.58 12.45 0.78
CA ASP A 33 2.05 13.84 0.76
C ASP A 33 3.41 14.03 0.06
N GLY A 34 4.06 12.94 -0.38
CA GLY A 34 5.38 12.97 -1.02
C GLY A 34 6.56 13.26 -0.08
N LYS A 35 6.36 13.16 1.23
CA LYS A 35 7.39 13.39 2.26
C LYS A 35 8.29 12.16 2.48
N LYS A 36 7.77 10.96 2.21
CA LYS A 36 8.48 9.68 2.34
C LYS A 36 8.36 8.84 1.08
N LYS A 37 9.29 7.89 0.90
CA LYS A 37 9.28 6.96 -0.23
C LYS A 37 8.23 5.87 -0.01
N PRO A 38 7.60 5.33 -1.07
CA PRO A 38 6.64 4.23 -0.97
C PRO A 38 7.16 2.99 -0.22
N GLU A 39 8.46 2.72 -0.30
CA GLU A 39 9.13 1.60 0.40
C GLU A 39 9.20 1.76 1.92
N GLU A 40 8.92 2.97 2.43
CA GLU A 40 8.85 3.25 3.87
C GLU A 40 7.46 2.98 4.45
N LEU A 41 6.50 2.50 3.65
CA LEU A 41 5.16 2.15 4.14
C LEU A 41 5.29 1.06 5.23
N GLY A 42 4.49 1.17 6.30
CA GLY A 42 4.45 0.24 7.43
C GLY A 42 3.89 -1.14 7.10
N VAL A 43 4.48 -1.83 6.13
CA VAL A 43 4.14 -3.19 5.73
C VAL A 43 5.41 -3.98 5.48
N GLU A 44 5.38 -5.27 5.81
CA GLU A 44 6.49 -6.17 5.53
C GLU A 44 5.98 -7.51 4.98
N ALA A 45 6.79 -8.12 4.13
CA ALA A 45 6.69 -9.55 3.84
C ALA A 45 7.76 -10.23 4.71
N LYS A 46 7.35 -10.79 5.85
CA LYS A 46 8.26 -11.45 6.79
C LYS A 46 8.86 -12.73 6.19
N ASP A 47 8.08 -13.38 5.32
CA ASP A 47 8.44 -14.49 4.45
C ASP A 47 7.49 -14.52 3.23
N ASP A 48 7.59 -15.54 2.38
CA ASP A 48 6.81 -15.65 1.14
C ASP A 48 5.29 -15.74 1.35
N HIS A 49 4.84 -16.12 2.56
CA HIS A 49 3.43 -16.34 2.88
C HIS A 49 2.93 -15.53 4.08
N THR A 50 3.80 -14.74 4.71
CA THR A 50 3.45 -13.91 5.87
C THR A 50 3.57 -12.43 5.52
N PHE A 51 2.43 -11.76 5.44
CA PHE A 51 2.34 -10.31 5.26
C PHE A 51 1.91 -9.65 6.58
N VAL A 52 2.73 -8.72 7.08
CA VAL A 52 2.47 -7.99 8.32
C VAL A 52 2.21 -6.52 8.01
N VAL A 53 1.24 -5.94 8.71
CA VAL A 53 0.85 -4.54 8.62
C VAL A 53 1.04 -3.89 9.97
N TYR A 54 1.74 -2.76 10.00
CA TYR A 54 1.96 -1.97 11.20
C TYR A 54 1.08 -0.72 11.16
N SER A 55 0.17 -0.61 12.14
CA SER A 55 -0.68 0.58 12.31
C SER A 55 -0.17 1.45 13.44
N SER A 56 -0.22 2.77 13.27
CA SER A 56 0.17 3.75 14.29
C SER A 56 -0.87 3.90 15.41
N ASN A 57 -2.11 3.53 15.13
CA ASN A 57 -3.24 3.57 16.06
C ASN A 57 -3.99 2.22 16.07
N PRO A 58 -4.74 1.88 17.14
CA PRO A 58 -5.59 0.69 17.15
C PRO A 58 -6.69 0.76 16.07
N VAL A 59 -6.76 -0.27 15.22
CA VAL A 59 -7.78 -0.41 14.16
C VAL A 59 -8.47 -1.77 14.30
N PRO A 60 -9.44 -1.92 15.22
CA PRO A 60 -10.06 -3.23 15.52
C PRO A 60 -10.83 -3.83 14.33
N TYR A 61 -11.19 -3.00 13.34
CA TYR A 61 -11.88 -3.40 12.12
C TYR A 61 -10.94 -3.59 10.91
N ALA A 62 -9.62 -3.64 11.12
CA ALA A 62 -8.63 -3.72 10.03
C ALA A 62 -8.90 -4.88 9.07
N ALA A 63 -9.25 -6.07 9.59
CA ALA A 63 -9.55 -7.23 8.76
C ALA A 63 -10.67 -6.95 7.74
N GLY A 64 -11.72 -6.23 8.15
CA GLY A 64 -12.82 -5.84 7.25
C GLY A 64 -12.38 -4.86 6.15
N LEU A 65 -11.44 -3.96 6.44
CA LEU A 65 -10.92 -3.03 5.43
C LEU A 65 -10.16 -3.75 4.32
N THR A 66 -9.46 -4.85 4.64
CA THR A 66 -8.67 -5.61 3.66
C THR A 66 -9.48 -6.24 2.53
N THR A 67 -10.81 -6.29 2.65
CA THR A 67 -11.68 -6.82 1.58
C THR A 67 -11.97 -5.80 0.48
N HIS A 68 -11.60 -4.53 0.66
CA HIS A 68 -11.86 -3.48 -0.32
C HIS A 68 -10.95 -3.63 -1.56
N GLN A 69 -11.51 -3.32 -2.74
CA GLN A 69 -10.84 -3.50 -4.03
C GLN A 69 -9.49 -2.80 -4.16
N SER A 70 -9.29 -1.67 -3.47
CA SER A 70 -8.02 -0.92 -3.49
C SER A 70 -6.86 -1.71 -2.88
N LEU A 71 -7.14 -2.69 -2.01
CA LEU A 71 -6.13 -3.46 -1.29
C LEU A 71 -5.82 -4.81 -1.94
N LEU A 72 -6.47 -5.15 -3.05
CA LEU A 72 -6.20 -6.38 -3.79
C LEU A 72 -4.73 -6.45 -4.25
N PRO A 73 -4.12 -7.66 -4.23
CA PRO A 73 -2.80 -7.84 -4.83
C PRO A 73 -2.88 -7.67 -6.34
N VAL A 74 -1.79 -7.18 -6.93
CA VAL A 74 -1.65 -7.06 -8.39
C VAL A 74 -0.39 -7.79 -8.86
N PRO A 75 -0.38 -8.35 -10.08
CA PRO A 75 0.78 -9.05 -10.62
C PRO A 75 1.90 -8.05 -10.94
N GLN A 76 2.89 -7.96 -10.05
CA GLN A 76 4.00 -7.02 -10.15
C GLN A 76 4.78 -7.13 -11.49
N LYS A 77 5.03 -8.36 -11.95
CA LYS A 77 5.79 -8.62 -13.19
C LYS A 77 5.10 -8.00 -14.41
N SER A 78 3.79 -8.19 -14.52
CA SER A 78 3.00 -7.67 -15.64
C SER A 78 2.98 -6.14 -15.66
N LEU A 79 2.84 -5.50 -14.48
CA LEU A 79 2.78 -4.04 -14.37
C LEU A 79 4.14 -3.38 -14.63
N LYS A 80 5.24 -3.96 -14.17
CA LYS A 80 6.58 -3.45 -14.48
C LYS A 80 6.86 -3.47 -15.98
N ASN A 81 6.42 -4.51 -16.68
CA ASN A 81 6.60 -4.62 -18.14
C ASN A 81 5.79 -3.55 -18.90
N LEU A 82 4.59 -3.21 -18.41
CA LEU A 82 3.77 -2.16 -19.03
C LEU A 82 4.46 -0.79 -18.99
N VAL A 83 5.13 -0.46 -17.88
CA VAL A 83 5.82 0.83 -17.69
C VAL A 83 7.09 0.93 -18.56
N MET A 84 7.74 -0.19 -18.90
CA MET A 84 8.93 -0.20 -19.76
C MET A 84 8.62 -0.03 -21.26
N LEU A 85 7.35 -0.11 -21.65
CA LEU A 85 6.91 -0.06 -23.05
C LEU A 85 6.36 1.31 -23.48
N GLY A 86 6.26 2.27 -22.56
CA GLY A 86 5.80 3.64 -22.82
C GLY A 86 6.87 4.66 -22.49
#